data_AF-A0A965FTI0-F1
#
_entry.id   AF-A0A965FTI0-F1
#
_cell.length_a   1.000
_cell.length_b   1.000
_cell.length_c   1.000
_cell.angle_alpha   90.00
_cell.angle_beta   90.00
_cell.angle_gamma   90.00
#
_symmetry.space_group_name_H-M   'P 1'
#
loop_
_entity.id
_entity.type
_entity.pdbx_description
1 polymer ?
#
loop_
_entity_poly.entity_id
_entity_poly.type
_entity_poly.pdbx_seq_one_letter_code
_entity_poly.pdbx_strand_id
1 'polypeptide(L)'
;MKLVSFEVQTQLGRFERIGALAHGTIVDLNAACTALLAESADENAARRQAGAMVPPDMIGFLEGGQASRELAEKAIAYAGA
;
A
#
# COMPACT_ATOMS: atom_id res chain seq x y z
N MET A 1 6.91 9.85 5.83
CA MET A 1 5.85 8.83 6.09
C MET A 1 6.10 8.18 7.44
N LYS A 2 5.06 8.01 8.27
CA LYS A 2 5.14 7.22 9.52
C LYS A 2 4.51 5.85 9.27
N LEU A 3 5.35 4.84 9.06
CA LEU A 3 4.95 3.47 8.72
C LEU A 3 4.41 2.71 9.94
N VAL A 4 3.45 1.82 9.69
CA VAL A 4 2.87 0.90 10.68
C VAL A 4 2.62 -0.47 10.06
N SER A 5 2.75 -1.53 10.84
CA SER A 5 2.11 -2.81 10.55
C SER A 5 0.75 -2.85 11.25
N PHE A 6 -0.26 -3.43 10.60
CA PHE A 6 -1.57 -3.63 11.19
C PHE A 6 -2.21 -4.90 10.66
N GLU A 7 -3.18 -5.43 11.41
CA GLU A 7 -3.91 -6.64 11.05
C GLU A 7 -5.30 -6.26 10.53
N VAL A 8 -5.75 -6.92 9.47
CA VAL A 8 -7.14 -6.85 8.99
C VAL A 8 -7.80 -8.21 9.11
N GLN A 9 -9.01 -8.22 9.68
CA GLN A 9 -9.87 -9.40 9.68
C GLN A 9 -10.59 -9.49 8.32
N THR A 10 -10.43 -10.62 7.65
CA THR A 10 -11.13 -10.95 6.40
C THR A 10 -11.93 -12.23 6.56
N GLN A 11 -12.71 -12.59 5.52
CA GLN A 11 -13.41 -13.87 5.47
C GLN A 11 -12.45 -15.08 5.42
N LEU A 12 -11.22 -14.87 4.94
CA LEU A 12 -10.18 -15.91 4.84
C LEU A 12 -9.29 -15.99 6.08
N GLY A 13 -9.57 -15.18 7.10
CA GLY A 13 -8.76 -15.07 8.31
C GLY A 13 -8.10 -13.70 8.44
N ARG A 14 -7.09 -13.63 9.32
CA ARG A 14 -6.38 -12.39 9.63
C ARG A 14 -5.14 -12.25 8.75
N PHE A 15 -4.95 -11.04 8.23
CA PHE A 15 -3.83 -10.72 7.36
C PHE A 15 -3.09 -9.52 7.91
N GLU A 16 -1.77 -9.64 8.04
CA GLU A 16 -0.90 -8.50 8.31
C GLU A 16 -0.70 -7.69 7.04
N ARG A 17 -0.64 -6.36 7.20
CA ARG A 17 -0.43 -5.39 6.13
C ARG A 17 0.44 -4.25 6.63
N ILE A 18 1.04 -3.55 5.68
CA ILE A 18 1.75 -2.29 5.94
C ILE A 18 0.87 -1.09 5.58
N GLY A 19 0.94 -0.09 6.44
CA GLY A 19 0.19 1.14 6.33
C GLY A 19 1.04 2.36 6.66
N ALA A 20 0.44 3.53 6.50
CA ALA A 20 1.01 4.78 6.97
C ALA A 20 -0.02 5.59 7.77
N LEU A 21 0.42 6.20 8.87
CA LEU A 21 -0.40 7.18 9.58
C LEU A 21 -0.43 8.49 8.77
N ALA A 22 -1.61 8.80 8.23
CA ALA A 22 -1.89 9.99 7.44
C ALA A 22 -3.38 10.35 7.54
N HIS A 23 -3.74 11.63 7.40
CA HIS A 23 -5.13 12.10 7.46
C HIS A 23 -5.89 11.67 8.74
N GLY A 24 -5.18 11.50 9.86
CA GLY A 24 -5.77 11.04 11.12
C GLY A 24 -6.16 9.56 11.16
N THR A 25 -5.82 8.77 10.13
CA THR A 25 -6.13 7.35 10.02
C THR A 25 -4.89 6.53 9.59
N ILE A 26 -5.04 5.22 9.48
CA ILE A 26 -4.07 4.33 8.81
C ILE A 26 -4.51 4.20 7.35
N VAL A 27 -3.66 4.61 6.42
CA VAL A 27 -3.80 4.32 4.99
C VAL A 27 -3.15 2.97 4.71
N ASP A 28 -3.93 1.99 4.25
CA ASP A 28 -3.40 0.72 3.71
C ASP A 28 -2.59 1.03 2.44
N LEU A 29 -1.27 0.82 2.48
CA LEU A 29 -0.40 1.22 1.38
C LEU A 29 -0.66 0.38 0.13
N ASN A 30 -0.93 -0.91 0.27
CA ASN A 30 -1.13 -1.78 -0.88
C ASN A 30 -2.44 -1.45 -1.58
N ALA A 31 -3.51 -1.24 -0.80
CA ALA A 31 -4.80 -0.83 -1.32
C ALA A 31 -4.75 0.57 -1.98
N ALA A 32 -4.10 1.54 -1.33
CA ALA A 32 -3.96 2.88 -1.88
C ALA A 32 -3.12 2.90 -3.17
N CYS A 33 -2.02 2.14 -3.22
CA CYS A 33 -1.21 1.99 -4.43
C CYS A 33 -1.99 1.33 -5.56
N THR A 34 -2.80 0.29 -5.24
CA THR A 34 -3.66 -0.36 -6.22
C THR A 34 -4.65 0.63 -6.82
N ALA A 35 -5.32 1.44 -5.98
CA ALA A 35 -6.29 2.43 -6.42
C ALA A 35 -5.64 3.50 -7.32
N LEU A 36 -4.50 4.06 -6.89
CA LEU A 36 -3.75 5.04 -7.68
C LEU A 36 -3.31 4.47 -9.05
N LEU A 37 -2.81 3.24 -9.08
CA LEU A 37 -2.35 2.61 -10.33
C LEU A 37 -3.52 2.30 -11.28
N ALA A 38 -4.69 1.96 -10.74
CA ALA A 38 -5.89 1.64 -11.51
C ALA A 38 -6.45 2.84 -12.30
N GLU A 39 -6.05 4.07 -11.99
CA GLU A 39 -6.37 5.27 -12.79
C GLU A 39 -5.79 5.21 -14.22
N SER A 40 -4.74 4.41 -14.43
CA SER A 40 -3.99 4.36 -15.69
C SER A 40 -3.68 2.95 -16.18
N ALA A 41 -4.01 1.93 -15.41
CA ALA A 41 -3.74 0.53 -15.70
C ALA A 41 -4.98 -0.34 -15.48
N ASP A 42 -5.04 -1.50 -16.16
CA ASP A 42 -6.02 -2.54 -15.87
C ASP A 42 -5.94 -2.95 -14.39
N GLU A 43 -7.09 -3.23 -13.76
CA GLU A 43 -7.16 -3.51 -12.33
C GLU A 43 -6.27 -4.69 -11.89
N ASN A 44 -6.16 -5.75 -12.71
CA ASN A 44 -5.33 -6.89 -12.36
C ASN A 44 -3.85 -6.56 -12.48
N ALA A 45 -3.47 -5.70 -13.43
CA ALA A 45 -2.10 -5.18 -13.53
C ALA A 45 -1.78 -4.27 -12.33
N ALA A 46 -2.69 -3.38 -11.94
CA ALA A 46 -2.56 -2.52 -10.77
C ALA A 46 -2.35 -3.32 -9.48
N ARG A 47 -3.17 -4.37 -9.25
CA ARG A 47 -3.04 -5.27 -8.08
C ARG A 47 -1.68 -5.98 -8.06
N ARG A 48 -1.23 -6.55 -9.20
CA ARG A 48 0.06 -7.24 -9.27
C ARG A 48 1.23 -6.29 -9.00
N GLN A 49 1.19 -5.10 -9.61
CA GLN A 49 2.23 -4.10 -9.44
C GLN A 49 2.26 -3.58 -8.00
N ALA A 50 1.11 -3.24 -7.41
CA ALA A 50 1.04 -2.83 -6.01
C ALA A 50 1.54 -3.93 -5.06
N GLY A 51 1.19 -5.20 -5.31
CA GLY A 51 1.70 -6.35 -4.55
C GLY A 51 3.21 -6.50 -4.59
N ALA A 52 3.85 -6.21 -5.72
CA ALA A 52 5.30 -6.25 -5.86
C ALA A 52 5.99 -5.05 -5.18
N MET A 53 5.39 -3.86 -5.27
CA MET A 53 5.99 -2.63 -4.73
C MET A 53 5.74 -2.46 -3.23
N VAL A 54 4.60 -2.96 -2.74
CA VAL A 54 4.13 -2.83 -1.36
C VAL A 54 3.67 -4.21 -0.88
N PRO A 55 4.62 -5.12 -0.60
CA PRO A 55 4.31 -6.43 -0.02
C PRO A 55 3.74 -6.26 1.40
N PRO A 56 3.11 -7.31 1.97
CA PRO A 56 2.50 -7.22 3.29
C PRO A 56 3.50 -7.10 4.45
N ASP A 57 4.80 -7.30 4.21
CA ASP A 57 5.85 -7.22 5.22
C ASP A 57 6.74 -5.98 5.06
N MET A 58 7.20 -5.43 6.20
CA MET A 58 7.99 -4.20 6.23
C MET A 58 9.37 -4.36 5.58
N ILE A 59 9.97 -5.53 5.68
CA ILE A 59 11.33 -5.76 5.16
C ILE A 59 11.31 -5.70 3.63
N GLY A 60 10.42 -6.46 2.98
CA GLY A 60 10.26 -6.45 1.53
C GLY A 60 9.88 -5.08 0.98
N PHE A 61 9.06 -4.32 1.72
CA PHE A 61 8.78 -2.93 1.35
C PHE A 61 10.01 -2.02 1.38
N LEU A 62 10.86 -2.15 2.41
CA LEU A 62 12.09 -1.37 2.52
C LEU A 62 13.14 -1.81 1.49
N GLU A 63 13.21 -3.09 1.14
CA GLU A 63 14.07 -3.61 0.08
C GLU A 63 13.71 -3.06 -1.31
N GLY A 64 12.42 -2.77 -1.55
CA GLY A 64 11.95 -2.07 -2.76
C GLY A 64 12.47 -0.62 -2.89
N GLY A 65 13.02 -0.07 -1.81
CA GLY A 65 13.80 1.17 -1.81
C GLY A 65 13.02 2.39 -2.29
N GLN A 66 13.70 3.24 -3.06
CA GLN A 66 13.17 4.54 -3.48
C GLN A 66 11.89 4.41 -4.33
N ALA A 67 11.83 3.42 -5.22
CA ALA A 67 10.67 3.25 -6.09
C ALA A 67 9.39 2.88 -5.31
N SER A 68 9.50 1.97 -4.34
CA SER A 68 8.39 1.62 -3.44
C SER A 68 7.97 2.79 -2.57
N ARG A 69 8.95 3.53 -2.03
CA ARG A 69 8.69 4.71 -1.21
C ARG A 69 7.95 5.81 -1.98
N GLU A 70 8.43 6.18 -3.17
CA GLU A 70 7.81 7.23 -3.99
C GLU A 70 6.38 6.87 -4.40
N LEU A 71 6.14 5.61 -4.77
CA LEU A 71 4.80 5.14 -5.09
C LEU A 71 3.87 5.22 -3.87
N ALA A 72 4.34 4.79 -2.69
CA ALA A 72 3.59 4.86 -1.44
C ALA A 72 3.26 6.31 -1.05
N GLU A 73 4.20 7.24 -1.20
CA GLU A 73 3.98 8.67 -0.92
C GLU A 73 2.91 9.27 -1.85
N LYS A 74 2.94 8.95 -3.15
CA LYS A 74 1.89 9.36 -4.10
C LYS A 74 0.53 8.75 -3.75
N ALA A 75 0.52 7.47 -3.39
CA ALA A 75 -0.71 6.75 -3.03
C ALA A 75 -1.35 7.29 -1.75
N ILE A 76 -0.54 7.67 -0.75
CA ILE A 76 -1.03 8.33 0.47
C ILE A 76 -1.72 9.65 0.10
N ALA A 77 -1.09 10.49 -0.73
CA ALA A 77 -1.67 11.75 -1.16
C ALA A 77 -2.99 11.54 -1.92
N TYR A 78 -3.05 10.54 -2.80
CA TYR A 78 -4.25 10.15 -3.53
C TYR A 78 -5.39 9.70 -2.60
N ALA A 79 -5.10 8.92 -1.56
CA ALA A 79 -6.11 8.43 -0.61
C ALA A 79 -6.69 9.52 0.31
N GLY A 80 -6.06 10.70 0.38
CA GLY A 80 -6.55 11.86 1.13
C GLY A 80 -7.26 12.91 0.28
N ALA A 81 -7.34 12.72 -1.04
CA ALA A 81 -8.06 13.60 -1.97
C ALA A 81 -9.56 13.29 -1.95
#